data_AF-A0A354MA18-F1
#
_entry.id   AF-A0A354MA18-F1
#
_cell.length_a   1.000
_cell.length_b   1.000
_cell.length_c   1.000
_cell.angle_alpha   90.00
_cell.angle_beta   90.00
_cell.angle_gamma   90.00
#
_symmetry.space_group_name_H-M   'P 1'
#
loop_
_entity.id
_entity.type
_entity.pdbx_description
1 polymer ?
#
loop_
_entity_poly.entity_id
_entity_poly.type
_entity_poly.pdbx_seq_one_letter_code
_entity_poly.pdbx_strand_id
1 'polypeptide(L)' 'QLTLNNDTFFNYYQLKLSQGLSHYGALGHVAHKLVRVIFTLLKHNALFDATRLI' A
#
# COMPACT_ATOMS: atom_id res chain seq x y z
N GLN A 1 -2.52 -9.08 -15.80
CA GLN A 1 -2.47 -9.48 -14.38
C GLN A 1 -1.63 -8.47 -13.64
N LEU A 2 -2.13 -7.89 -12.55
CA LEU A 2 -1.43 -6.83 -11.80
C LEU A 2 -0.54 -7.50 -10.75
N THR A 3 0.78 -7.44 -10.94
CA THR A 3 1.75 -8.10 -10.05
C THR A 3 2.13 -7.15 -8.93
N LEU A 4 1.76 -7.50 -7.69
CA LEU A 4 2.19 -6.77 -6.50
C LEU A 4 3.62 -7.20 -6.16
N ASN A 5 4.61 -6.51 -6.74
CA ASN A 5 6.04 -6.82 -6.55
C ASN A 5 6.61 -6.45 -5.17
N ASN A 6 5.77 -6.02 -4.22
CA ASN A 6 6.21 -5.62 -2.89
C ASN A 6 5.33 -6.28 -1.81
N ASP A 7 5.95 -7.13 -0.99
CA ASP A 7 5.29 -7.92 0.05
C ASP A 7 4.53 -7.02 1.05
N THR A 8 5.01 -5.80 1.32
CA THR A 8 4.34 -4.88 2.25
C THR A 8 2.97 -4.45 1.76
N PHE A 9 2.83 -4.09 0.49
CA PHE A 9 1.54 -3.68 -0.07
C PHE A 9 0.63 -4.87 -0.33
N PHE A 10 1.21 -6.04 -0.65
CA PHE A 10 0.46 -7.29 -0.74
C PHE A 10 -0.11 -7.72 0.62
N ASN A 11 0.68 -7.67 1.69
CA ASN A 11 0.21 -7.94 3.05
C ASN A 11 -0.88 -6.95 3.49
N TYR A 12 -0.71 -5.66 3.16
CA TYR A 12 -1.75 -4.67 3.43
C TYR A 12 -3.03 -4.92 2.62
N TYR A 13 -2.91 -5.36 1.36
CA TYR A 13 -4.03 -5.78 0.54
C TYR A 13 -4.76 -6.99 1.14
N GLN A 14 -4.03 -8.04 1.52
CA GLN A 14 -4.57 -9.24 2.16
C GLN A 14 -5.25 -8.92 3.50
N LEU A 15 -4.68 -8.01 4.30
CA LEU A 15 -5.29 -7.50 5.53
C LEU A 15 -6.62 -6.80 5.25
N LYS A 16 -6.71 -6.03 4.17
CA LYS A 16 -7.96 -5.34 3.80
C LYS A 16 -9.02 -6.32 3.34
N LEU A 17 -8.63 -7.35 2.59
CA LEU A 17 -9.54 -8.46 2.25
C LEU A 17 -10.01 -9.21 3.51
N SER A 18 -9.11 -9.51 4.45
CA SER A 18 -9.49 -10.22 5.69
C SER A 18 -10.40 -9.39 6.60
N GLN A 19 -10.42 -8.07 6.42
CA GLN A 19 -11.37 -7.14 7.09
C GLN A 19 -12.76 -7.12 6.44
N GLY A 20 -13.01 -7.95 5.41
CA GLY A 20 -14.31 -8.06 4.75
C GLY A 20 -14.53 -7.05 3.62
N LEU A 21 -13.48 -6.34 3.18
CA LEU A 21 -13.58 -5.46 2.01
C LEU A 21 -13.62 -6.28 0.73
N SER A 22 -14.42 -5.82 -0.24
CA SER A 22 -14.38 -6.37 -1.60
C SER A 22 -13.01 -6.17 -2.25
N HIS A 23 -12.70 -6.96 -3.27
CA HIS A 23 -11.45 -6.84 -4.03
C HIS A 23 -11.13 -5.39 -4.42
N TYR A 24 -12.10 -4.67 -4.99
CA TYR A 24 -11.94 -3.27 -5.37
C TYR A 24 -11.87 -2.31 -4.19
N GLY A 25 -12.54 -2.61 -3.07
CA GLY A 25 -12.40 -1.85 -1.82
C GLY A 25 -11.00 -1.96 -1.24
N ALA A 26 -10.47 -3.18 -1.14
CA ALA A 26 -9.10 -3.43 -0.71
C ALA A 26 -8.08 -2.77 -1.66
N LEU A 27 -8.30 -2.83 -2.97
CA LEU A 27 -7.46 -2.16 -3.97
C LEU A 27 -7.45 -0.64 -3.79
N GLY A 28 -8.61 -0.03 -3.55
CA GLY A 28 -8.74 1.41 -3.29
C GLY A 28 -7.96 1.83 -2.04
N HIS A 29 -8.03 1.04 -0.97
CA HIS A 29 -7.24 1.28 0.23
C HIS A 29 -5.73 1.19 -0.01
N VAL A 30 -5.29 0.21 -0.80
CA VAL A 30 -3.86 0.05 -1.15
C VAL A 30 -3.40 1.24 -2.00
N ALA A 31 -4.17 1.63 -3.01
CA ALA A 31 -3.86 2.78 -3.86
C ALA A 31 -3.78 4.08 -3.05
N HIS A 32 -4.74 4.33 -2.16
CA HIS A 32 -4.70 5.49 -1.26
C HIS A 32 -3.46 5.48 -0.37
N LYS A 33 -3.10 4.33 0.19
CA LYS A 33 -1.90 4.21 1.03
C LYS A 33 -0.64 4.48 0.21
N LEU A 34 -0.54 3.94 -1.00
CA LEU A 34 0.58 4.16 -1.90
C LEU A 34 0.77 5.65 -2.26
N VAL A 35 -0.32 6.35 -2.59
CA VAL A 35 -0.29 7.81 -2.86
C VAL A 35 0.22 8.58 -1.64
N ARG A 36 -0.25 8.24 -0.42
CA ARG A 36 0.24 8.89 0.81
C ARG A 36 1.72 8.66 1.06
N VAL A 37 2.22 7.46 0.78
CA VAL A 37 3.64 7.15 0.91
C VAL A 37 4.47 7.99 -0.05
N ILE A 38 4.11 8.01 -1.33
CA ILE A 38 4.80 8.83 -2.34
C ILE A 38 4.79 10.31 -1.93
N PHE A 39 3.65 10.82 -1.48
CA PHE A 39 3.54 12.20 -1.01
C PHE A 39 4.49 12.50 0.15
N THR A 40 4.56 11.64 1.17
CA THR A 40 5.46 11.82 2.30
C THR A 40 6.93 11.75 1.86
N LEU A 41 7.29 10.83 0.97
CA LEU A 41 8.65 10.71 0.47
C LEU A 41 9.09 11.98 -0.27
N LEU A 42 8.23 12.50 -1.16
CA LEU A 42 8.48 13.75 -1.87
C LEU A 42 8.56 14.93 -0.90
N LYS A 43 7.65 15.01 0.07
CA LYS A 43 7.59 16.12 1.04
C LYS A 43 8.80 16.16 1.96
N HIS A 44 9.31 15.00 2.36
CA HIS A 44 10.45 14.89 3.28
C HIS A 44 11.78 14.64 2.56
N ASN A 45 11.80 14.65 1.22
CA ASN A 45 12.93 14.29 0.38
C ASN A 45 13.62 13.00 0.84
N ALA A 46 12.82 12.03 1.26
CA ALA A 46 13.27 10.79 1.85
C ALA A 46 13.24 9.66 0.81
N LEU A 47 14.16 8.70 0.96
CA LEU A 47 14.16 7.48 0.15
C LEU A 47 13.05 6.53 0.63
N PHE A 48 12.46 5.78 -0.31
CA PHE A 48 11.47 4.77 0.00
C PHE A 48 12.10 3.67 0.87
N ASP A 49 11.51 3.45 2.04
CA ASP A 49 11.90 2.39 2.97
C ASP A 49 10.67 1.52 3.26
N ALA A 50 10.68 0.28 2.77
CA ALA A 50 9.58 -0.66 2.89
C ALA A 50 9.30 -1.06 4.35
N THR A 51 10.30 -0.94 5.23
CA THR A 51 10.21 -1.31 6.66
C THR A 51 9.52 -0.23 7.49
N ARG A 52 9.38 1.00 6.98
CA ARG A 52 8.69 2.11 7.69
C ARG A 52 7.19 2.20 7.38
N LEU A 53 6.65 1.23 6.63
CA LEU A 53 5.28 1.23 6.14
C LEU A 53 4.32 0.27 6.87
N ILE A 54 4.88 -0.53 7.78
CA ILE A 54 4.19 -1.50 8.65
C ILE A 54 3.64 -0.80 9.89
#